data_AF-A0A1N7PTG4-F1
#
_entry.id   AF-A0A1N7PTG4-F1
#
_cell.length_a   1.000
_cell.length_b   1.000
_cell.length_c   1.000
_cell.angle_alpha   90.00
_cell.angle_beta   90.00
_cell.angle_gamma   90.00
#
_symmetry.space_group_name_H-M   'P 1'
#
loop_
_entity.id
_entity.type
_entity.pdbx_description
1 polymer ?
#
loop_
_entity_poly.entity_id
_entity_poly.type
_entity_poly.pdbx_seq_one_letter_code
_entity_poly.pdbx_strand_id
1 'polypeptide(L)'
;MIGYRRVAGLSVPNHLWRAAEQFPYEPTVFVAPPWGAIFTGDSERKQTFAEASATWETMVSTYNELGYTLIELPCGSIAERVDFVRKNLGY
;
A
#
# COMPACT_ATOMS: atom_id res chain seq x y z
N MET A 1 -2.59 -2.12 12.55
CA MET A 1 -2.05 -1.08 11.65
C MET A 1 -3.17 -0.12 11.26
N ILE A 2 -2.87 1.17 11.18
CA ILE A 2 -3.84 2.27 11.02
C ILE A 2 -4.70 2.08 9.75
N GLY A 3 -4.07 1.84 8.59
CA GLY A 3 -4.78 1.67 7.31
C GLY A 3 -5.79 0.52 7.33
N TYR A 4 -5.40 -0.67 7.84
CA TYR A 4 -6.32 -1.81 7.98
C TYR A 4 -7.56 -1.47 8.82
N ARG A 5 -7.38 -0.77 9.96
CA ARG A 5 -8.50 -0.39 10.80
C ARG A 5 -9.46 0.56 10.07
N ARG A 6 -8.93 1.50 9.30
CA ARG A 6 -9.75 2.40 8.46
C ARG A 6 -10.53 1.63 7.40
N VAL A 7 -9.88 0.70 6.69
CA VAL A 7 -10.55 -0.17 5.71
C VAL A 7 -11.67 -0.99 6.36
N ALA A 8 -11.43 -1.52 7.55
CA ALA A 8 -12.40 -2.31 8.30
C ALA A 8 -13.50 -1.46 9.01
N GLY A 9 -13.50 -0.13 8.85
CA GLY A 9 -14.43 0.77 9.55
C GLY A 9 -14.27 0.80 11.08
N LEU A 10 -13.11 0.35 11.58
CA LEU A 10 -12.79 0.32 13.00
C LEU A 10 -12.16 1.64 13.45
N SER A 11 -12.44 2.04 14.68
CA SER A 11 -11.74 3.18 15.28
C SER A 11 -10.22 2.94 15.32
N VAL A 12 -9.46 4.02 15.10
CA VAL A 12 -8.00 4.03 15.23
C VAL A 12 -7.64 4.70 16.56
N PRO A 13 -7.20 3.94 17.58
CA PRO A 13 -6.75 4.54 18.84
C PRO A 13 -5.56 5.49 18.64
N ASN A 14 -5.56 6.61 19.37
CA ASN A 14 -4.51 7.63 19.28
C ASN A 14 -3.09 7.11 19.53
N HIS A 15 -2.92 6.07 20.33
CA HIS A 15 -1.59 5.49 20.57
C HIS A 15 -0.98 4.88 19.30
N LEU A 16 -1.79 4.45 18.32
CA LEU A 16 -1.28 3.94 17.05
C LEU A 16 -0.71 5.05 16.17
N TRP A 17 -1.37 6.22 16.12
CA TRP A 17 -0.85 7.39 15.42
C TRP A 17 0.47 7.85 16.02
N ARG A 18 0.52 7.98 17.35
CA ARG A 18 1.76 8.32 18.07
C ARG A 18 2.89 7.34 17.81
N ALA A 19 2.59 6.03 17.79
CA ALA A 19 3.60 5.02 17.48
C ALA A 19 4.12 5.15 16.04
N ALA A 20 3.25 5.43 15.06
CA ALA A 20 3.66 5.65 13.68
C ALA A 20 4.54 6.89 13.50
N GLU A 21 4.28 7.95 14.28
CA GLU A 21 5.09 9.18 14.29
C GLU A 21 6.45 8.99 15.00
N GLN A 22 6.49 8.20 16.08
CA GLN A 22 7.70 7.99 16.88
C GLN A 22 8.69 7.01 16.26
N PHE A 23 8.19 6.05 15.49
CA PHE A 23 8.99 4.97 14.91
C PHE A 23 8.75 4.89 13.38
N PRO A 24 9.13 5.93 12.62
CA PRO A 24 8.95 5.93 11.17
C PRO A 24 9.87 4.89 10.52
N TYR A 25 9.36 4.26 9.46
CA TYR A 25 10.18 3.48 8.54
C TYR A 25 10.86 4.41 7.53
N GLU A 26 11.52 3.82 6.52
CA GLU A 26 12.05 4.58 5.40
C GLU A 26 10.97 5.48 4.77
N PRO A 27 11.24 6.78 4.51
CA PRO A 27 10.24 7.73 4.05
C PRO A 27 9.62 7.38 2.68
N THR A 28 10.37 6.66 1.84
CA THR A 28 9.92 6.26 0.52
C THR A 28 9.31 4.86 0.57
N VAL A 29 8.05 4.73 0.17
CA VAL A 29 7.31 3.46 0.19
C VAL A 29 6.78 3.14 -1.21
N PHE A 30 7.07 1.93 -1.69
CA PHE A 30 6.48 1.44 -2.92
C PHE A 30 5.07 0.90 -2.67
N VAL A 31 4.11 1.32 -3.48
CA VAL A 31 2.73 0.85 -3.41
C VAL A 31 2.33 0.18 -4.72
N ALA A 32 1.70 -1.00 -4.65
CA ALA A 32 1.20 -1.71 -5.83
C ALA A 32 -0.24 -1.27 -6.11
N PRO A 33 -0.54 -0.63 -7.25
CA PRO A 33 -1.90 -0.24 -7.59
C PRO A 33 -2.79 -1.46 -7.89
N PRO A 34 -4.13 -1.34 -7.75
CA PRO A 34 -5.06 -2.38 -8.15
C PRO A 34 -4.91 -2.68 -9.64
N TRP A 35 -4.64 -3.93 -9.98
CA TRP A 35 -4.33 -4.32 -11.36
C TRP A 35 -5.34 -5.33 -11.90
N GLY A 36 -6.38 -4.82 -12.56
CA GLY A 36 -7.48 -5.64 -13.07
C GLY A 36 -7.06 -6.71 -14.08
N ALA A 37 -6.03 -6.45 -14.91
CA ALA A 37 -5.62 -7.38 -15.95
C ALA A 37 -5.01 -8.70 -15.42
N ILE A 38 -4.49 -8.70 -14.19
CA ILE A 38 -3.98 -9.90 -13.52
C ILE A 38 -4.83 -10.28 -12.30
N PHE A 39 -5.96 -9.60 -12.09
CA PHE A 39 -6.83 -9.88 -10.97
C PHE A 39 -7.66 -11.12 -11.26
N THR A 40 -7.28 -12.23 -10.67
CA THR A 40 -8.03 -13.48 -10.71
C THR A 40 -8.44 -13.87 -9.29
N GLY A 41 -9.68 -14.34 -9.16
CA GLY A 41 -10.11 -14.99 -7.93
C GLY A 41 -9.46 -16.36 -7.87
N ASP A 42 -8.55 -16.56 -6.93
CA ASP A 42 -8.03 -17.88 -6.55
C ASP A 42 -8.46 -18.21 -5.12
N SER A 43 -8.12 -19.42 -4.65
CA SER A 43 -8.50 -19.89 -3.31
C SER A 43 -7.85 -19.09 -2.17
N GLU A 44 -6.78 -18.34 -2.44
CA GLU A 44 -6.10 -17.51 -1.45
C GLU A 44 -6.69 -16.10 -1.39
N ARG A 45 -7.18 -15.58 -2.53
CA ARG A 45 -7.74 -14.24 -2.64
C ARG A 45 -9.19 -14.17 -2.17
N LYS A 46 -9.36 -13.69 -0.94
CA LYS A 46 -10.68 -13.52 -0.29
C LYS A 46 -11.42 -12.23 -0.66
N GLN A 47 -10.71 -11.21 -1.15
CA GLN A 47 -11.27 -9.90 -1.50
C GLN A 47 -11.67 -9.83 -2.96
N THR A 48 -12.78 -9.16 -3.23
CA THR A 48 -13.19 -8.71 -4.57
C THR A 48 -12.26 -7.61 -5.09
N PHE A 49 -12.29 -7.35 -6.41
CA PHE A 49 -11.50 -6.27 -6.99
C PHE A 49 -11.90 -4.91 -6.40
N ALA A 50 -13.20 -4.67 -6.18
CA ALA A 50 -13.69 -3.44 -5.56
C ALA A 50 -13.14 -3.25 -4.14
N GLU A 51 -13.12 -4.30 -3.32
CA GLU A 51 -12.54 -4.25 -1.98
C GLU A 51 -11.03 -4.02 -2.00
N ALA A 52 -10.32 -4.63 -2.96
CA ALA A 52 -8.89 -4.39 -3.15
C ALA A 52 -8.59 -2.93 -3.56
N SER A 53 -9.41 -2.36 -4.44
CA SER A 53 -9.31 -0.95 -4.84
C SER A 53 -9.59 0.01 -3.68
N ALA A 54 -10.68 -0.21 -2.94
CA ALA A 54 -10.99 0.60 -1.75
C ALA A 54 -9.91 0.49 -0.65
N THR A 55 -9.33 -0.71 -0.51
CA THR A 55 -8.19 -0.94 0.38
C THR A 55 -7.00 -0.10 -0.06
N TRP A 56 -6.66 -0.13 -1.35
CA TRP A 56 -5.54 0.63 -1.89
C TRP A 56 -5.72 2.13 -1.67
N GLU A 57 -6.89 2.69 -1.96
CA GLU A 57 -7.19 4.12 -1.76
C GLU A 57 -7.01 4.53 -0.28
N THR A 58 -7.53 3.71 0.63
CA THR A 58 -7.40 3.94 2.08
C THR A 58 -5.94 3.87 2.53
N MET A 59 -5.16 2.93 1.98
CA MET A 59 -3.75 2.79 2.29
C MET A 59 -2.96 4.00 1.78
N VAL A 60 -3.14 4.39 0.52
CA VAL A 60 -2.50 5.58 -0.08
C VAL A 60 -2.77 6.82 0.76
N SER A 61 -4.05 7.08 1.08
CA SER A 61 -4.43 8.21 1.94
C SER A 61 -3.77 8.14 3.32
N THR A 62 -3.74 6.97 3.95
CA THR A 62 -3.15 6.81 5.29
C THR A 62 -1.64 7.04 5.29
N TYR A 63 -0.90 6.52 4.31
CA TYR A 63 0.54 6.74 4.23
C TYR A 63 0.87 8.20 3.90
N ASN A 64 0.09 8.85 3.04
CA ASN A 64 0.24 10.28 2.75
C ASN A 64 -0.01 11.14 4.00
N GLU A 65 -1.05 10.83 4.79
CA GLU A 65 -1.34 11.52 6.06
C GLU A 65 -0.20 11.35 7.08
N LEU A 66 0.51 10.22 7.05
CA LEU A 66 1.68 9.95 7.88
C LEU A 66 2.98 10.57 7.32
N GLY A 67 2.91 11.28 6.19
CA GLY A 67 4.05 11.99 5.60
C GLY A 67 5.01 11.13 4.77
N TYR A 68 4.63 9.91 4.39
CA TYR A 68 5.43 9.07 3.49
C TYR A 68 5.34 9.54 2.05
N THR A 69 6.42 9.35 1.29
CA THR A 69 6.46 9.53 -0.16
C THR A 69 6.11 8.19 -0.82
N LEU A 70 4.96 8.13 -1.47
CA LEU A 70 4.53 6.92 -2.17
C LEU A 70 5.02 6.89 -3.60
N ILE A 71 5.60 5.76 -4.01
CA ILE A 71 5.96 5.47 -5.40
C ILE A 71 5.10 4.31 -5.89
N GLU A 72 4.24 4.56 -6.88
CA GLU A 72 3.44 3.51 -7.49
C GLU A 72 4.31 2.58 -8.33
N LEU A 73 4.16 1.28 -8.12
CA LEU A 73 4.82 0.27 -8.94
C LEU A 73 4.14 0.16 -10.30
N PRO A 74 4.92 0.00 -11.39
CA PRO A 74 4.33 -0.19 -12.70
C PRO A 74 3.57 -1.52 -12.79
N CYS A 75 2.41 -1.48 -13.46
CA CYS A 75 1.69 -2.65 -13.91
C CYS A 75 2.40 -3.25 -15.13
N GLY A 76 3.36 -4.12 -14.87
CA GLY A 76 4.19 -4.75 -15.90
C GLY A 76 4.74 -6.10 -15.45
N SER A 77 5.65 -6.63 -16.25
CA SER A 77 6.37 -7.86 -15.95
C SER A 77 7.15 -7.77 -14.64
N ILE A 78 7.52 -8.93 -14.11
CA ILE A 78 8.35 -9.03 -12.91
C ILE A 78 9.69 -8.32 -13.13
N ALA A 79 10.32 -8.50 -14.31
CA ALA A 79 11.59 -7.87 -14.65
C ALA A 79 11.48 -6.34 -14.61
N GLU A 80 10.46 -5.77 -15.25
CA GLU A 80 10.22 -4.31 -15.23
C GLU A 80 10.02 -3.78 -13.80
N ARG A 81 9.28 -4.51 -12.96
CA ARG A 81 9.08 -4.11 -11.55
C ARG A 81 10.36 -4.19 -10.73
N VAL A 82 11.19 -5.21 -10.95
CA VAL A 82 12.49 -5.36 -10.28
C VAL A 82 13.42 -4.21 -10.67
N ASP A 83 13.54 -3.93 -11.96
CA ASP A 83 14.38 -2.85 -12.47
C ASP A 83 13.88 -1.49 -11.98
N PHE A 84 12.57 -1.28 -11.95
CA PHE A 84 11.96 -0.08 -11.41
C PHE A 84 12.32 0.13 -9.92
N VAL A 85 12.16 -0.91 -9.09
CA VAL A 85 12.49 -0.82 -7.66
C VAL A 85 13.99 -0.57 -7.46
N ARG A 86 14.86 -1.31 -8.16
CA ARG A 86 16.32 -1.13 -8.08
C ARG A 86 16.75 0.28 -8.44
N LYS A 87 16.26 0.80 -9.55
CA LYS A 87 16.55 2.16 -10.00
C LYS A 87 16.14 3.22 -8.97
N ASN A 88 14.98 3.06 -8.33
CA ASN A 88 14.51 4.00 -7.29
C ASN A 88 15.28 3.86 -5.96
N LEU A 89 15.92 2.72 -5.72
CA LEU A 89 16.81 2.50 -4.57
C LEU A 89 18.29 2.83 -4.85
N GLY A 90 18.63 3.19 -6.09
CA GLY A 90 20.01 3.53 -6.50
C GLY A 90 20.91 2.33 -6.82
N TYR A 91 20.33 1.18 -7.17
CA TYR A 91 21.06 -0.01 -7.68
C TYR A 91 21.04 -0.09 -9.20
#